data_AF-A0A7T0Q8D9-F1
#
_entry.id   AF-A0A7T0Q8D9-F1
#
_cell.length_a   1.000
_cell.length_b   1.000
_cell.length_c   1.000
_cell.angle_alpha   90.00
_cell.angle_beta   90.00
_cell.angle_gamma   90.00
#
_symmetry.space_group_name_H-M   'P 1'
#
loop_
_entity.id
_entity.type
_entity.pdbx_description
1 polymer ?
#
loop_
_entity_poly.entity_id
_entity_poly.type
_entity_poly.pdbx_seq_one_letter_code
_entity_poly.pdbx_strand_id
1 'polypeptide(L)'
;MNSGIEYLLSKSKPLIQPLIMKMVELSTFSATSDPFFSVLTAELSDVILNKLFGNLSEDFVSRSLSNQELEKVGAALAFAVMEIKENFGKRKTLREDGFFDLDEFERSPYDEIGEGVYIKTKDEFELKKVKFYGNFLANIAFDEEVSKEEANKLLSLIDSLTYRQIKLLALVTSSYSTLGIESHKMYELITNIGEKVMGIEIPKMRSLPNKDFKQGGMGGYSTISIYQDLMDLMRLGLIVQRTEGEIEIILDITHINPSCLAPVGLGAQLYNFMNLNQMTDEELEETLKQL
;
A
#
# COMPACT_ATOMS: atom_id res chain seq x y z
N MET A 1 -21.80 11.44 -20.10
CA MET A 1 -21.51 10.02 -19.84
C MET A 1 -20.22 9.96 -19.06
N ASN A 2 -20.07 9.06 -18.08
CA ASN A 2 -18.83 8.97 -17.30
C ASN A 2 -17.71 8.46 -18.24
N SER A 3 -17.11 9.41 -18.97
CA SER A 3 -16.30 9.19 -20.17
C SER A 3 -15.01 8.42 -19.88
N GLY A 4 -14.58 8.41 -18.61
CA GLY A 4 -13.49 7.55 -18.13
C GLY A 4 -13.86 6.06 -18.14
N ILE A 5 -15.10 5.68 -17.86
CA ILE A 5 -15.49 4.27 -17.70
C ILE A 5 -15.83 3.60 -19.04
N GLU A 6 -16.48 4.29 -19.99
CA GLU A 6 -16.67 3.77 -21.37
C GLU A 6 -15.35 3.74 -22.17
N TYR A 7 -14.39 4.62 -21.87
CA TYR A 7 -13.01 4.56 -22.39
C TYR A 7 -12.23 3.37 -21.83
N LEU A 8 -12.31 3.15 -20.51
CA LEU A 8 -11.68 2.01 -19.84
C LEU A 8 -12.29 0.67 -20.30
N LEU A 9 -13.62 0.59 -20.49
CA LEU A 9 -14.32 -0.64 -20.90
C LEU A 9 -14.26 -0.96 -22.40
N SER A 10 -14.10 0.04 -23.27
CA SER A 10 -13.91 -0.18 -24.71
C SER A 10 -12.46 -0.52 -25.08
N LYS A 11 -11.48 -0.08 -24.27
CA LYS A 11 -10.08 -0.52 -24.33
C LYS A 11 -9.83 -1.86 -23.64
N SER A 12 -10.65 -2.28 -22.67
CA SER A 12 -10.39 -3.52 -21.92
C SER A 12 -10.89 -4.79 -22.60
N LYS A 13 -11.90 -4.71 -23.47
CA LYS A 13 -12.61 -5.90 -24.02
C LYS A 13 -11.83 -6.86 -24.95
N PRO A 14 -10.81 -6.45 -25.73
CA PRO A 14 -9.98 -7.36 -26.54
C PRO A 14 -8.57 -7.59 -25.96
N LEU A 15 -8.20 -6.89 -24.87
CA LEU A 15 -6.82 -6.76 -24.37
C LEU A 15 -6.51 -7.64 -23.15
N ILE A 16 -7.53 -8.17 -22.48
CA ILE A 16 -7.38 -8.99 -21.26
C ILE A 16 -7.24 -10.48 -21.61
N GLN A 17 -7.94 -10.96 -22.64
CA GLN A 17 -7.88 -12.36 -23.08
C GLN A 17 -6.48 -12.83 -23.54
N PRO A 18 -5.69 -12.01 -24.26
CA PRO A 18 -4.35 -12.40 -24.71
C PRO A 18 -3.28 -12.25 -23.62
N LEU A 19 -3.46 -11.39 -22.60
CA LEU A 19 -2.42 -11.07 -21.63
C LEU A 19 -2.23 -12.17 -20.57
N ILE A 20 -3.33 -12.82 -20.21
CA ILE A 20 -3.34 -14.01 -19.34
C ILE A 20 -2.81 -15.21 -20.11
N MET A 21 -3.13 -15.32 -21.40
CA MET A 21 -2.50 -16.30 -22.31
C MET A 21 -1.01 -16.01 -22.59
N LYS A 22 -0.52 -14.78 -22.34
CA LYS A 22 0.87 -14.38 -22.53
C LYS A 22 1.73 -14.49 -21.28
N MET A 23 1.15 -14.34 -20.08
CA MET A 23 1.75 -14.87 -18.84
C MET A 23 1.95 -16.39 -18.95
N VAL A 24 1.05 -17.06 -19.69
CA VAL A 24 1.09 -18.49 -20.08
C VAL A 24 2.10 -18.80 -21.21
N GLU A 25 2.54 -17.84 -22.02
CA GLU A 25 3.61 -18.03 -23.03
C GLU A 25 5.00 -17.63 -22.53
N LEU A 26 5.14 -16.81 -21.47
CA LEU A 26 6.45 -16.34 -20.97
C LEU A 26 7.18 -17.35 -20.07
N SER A 27 6.63 -18.55 -19.93
CA SER A 27 7.35 -19.79 -19.61
C SER A 27 8.08 -20.41 -20.83
N THR A 28 7.89 -19.89 -22.06
CA THR A 28 8.83 -19.94 -23.22
C THR A 28 8.33 -19.06 -24.40
N PHE A 29 9.04 -17.95 -24.67
CA PHE A 29 9.16 -17.20 -25.95
C PHE A 29 8.31 -15.92 -26.24
N SER A 30 9.05 -14.80 -26.28
CA SER A 30 8.98 -13.57 -27.11
C SER A 30 7.70 -12.70 -27.26
N ALA A 31 7.93 -11.40 -27.02
CA ALA A 31 7.34 -10.23 -27.68
C ALA A 31 5.81 -10.06 -27.57
N THR A 32 5.37 -9.31 -26.57
CA THR A 32 4.24 -8.38 -26.72
C THR A 32 4.77 -7.00 -27.10
N SER A 33 4.11 -6.35 -28.05
CA SER A 33 4.39 -4.98 -28.52
C SER A 33 4.00 -3.89 -27.52
N ASP A 34 4.06 -4.19 -26.22
CA ASP A 34 3.71 -3.25 -25.15
C ASP A 34 5.00 -2.71 -24.48
N PRO A 35 5.30 -1.40 -24.64
CA PRO A 35 6.49 -0.77 -24.05
C PRO A 35 6.55 -0.87 -22.53
N PHE A 36 5.40 -0.99 -21.84
CA PHE A 36 5.34 -1.08 -20.39
C PHE A 36 5.83 -2.45 -19.87
N PHE A 37 5.44 -3.54 -20.53
CA PHE A 37 5.76 -4.91 -20.09
C PHE A 37 7.17 -5.37 -20.51
N SER A 38 7.69 -4.90 -21.64
CA SER A 38 9.07 -5.24 -22.07
C SER A 38 10.15 -4.66 -21.15
N VAL A 39 9.90 -3.52 -20.51
CA VAL A 39 10.77 -2.92 -19.49
C VAL A 39 10.62 -3.62 -18.12
N LEU A 40 9.45 -4.25 -17.88
CA LEU A 40 9.11 -4.92 -16.63
C LEU A 40 9.83 -6.28 -16.50
N THR A 41 10.00 -7.02 -17.59
CA THR A 41 10.61 -8.37 -17.59
C THR A 41 12.11 -8.37 -17.94
N ALA A 42 12.66 -7.30 -18.50
CA ALA A 42 14.07 -7.26 -18.93
C ALA A 42 15.11 -7.27 -17.78
N GLU A 43 14.70 -6.97 -16.55
CA GLU A 43 15.61 -6.81 -15.40
C GLU A 43 15.42 -7.86 -14.29
N LEU A 44 14.34 -8.65 -14.33
CA LEU A 44 14.07 -9.73 -13.38
C LEU A 44 14.32 -11.07 -14.08
N SER A 45 15.17 -11.93 -13.50
CA SER A 45 15.39 -13.26 -14.06
C SER A 45 14.14 -14.14 -13.95
N ASP A 46 13.90 -15.01 -14.93
CA ASP A 46 12.80 -15.97 -14.94
C ASP A 46 12.75 -16.83 -13.66
N VAL A 47 13.92 -17.14 -13.09
CA VAL A 47 14.06 -17.89 -11.83
C VAL A 47 13.39 -17.15 -10.66
N ILE A 48 13.58 -15.83 -10.57
CA ILE A 48 12.99 -15.00 -9.51
C ILE A 48 11.48 -14.88 -9.72
N LEU A 49 11.03 -14.66 -10.96
CA LEU A 49 9.61 -14.56 -11.26
C LEU A 49 8.87 -15.87 -10.96
N ASN A 50 9.43 -17.02 -11.33
CA ASN A 50 8.84 -18.31 -11.01
C ASN A 50 8.81 -18.57 -9.50
N LYS A 51 9.87 -18.20 -8.77
CA LYS A 51 9.90 -18.31 -7.30
C LYS A 51 8.80 -17.48 -6.62
N LEU A 52 8.49 -16.30 -7.15
CA LEU A 52 7.52 -15.37 -6.55
C LEU A 52 6.08 -15.58 -7.04
N PHE A 53 5.87 -16.03 -8.28
CA PHE A 53 4.54 -16.02 -8.88
C PHE A 53 4.17 -17.33 -9.56
N GLY A 54 5.06 -18.32 -9.65
CA GLY A 54 4.82 -19.58 -10.36
C GLY A 54 3.57 -20.29 -9.84
N ASN A 55 3.59 -20.68 -8.57
CA ASN A 55 2.49 -21.40 -7.92
C ASN A 55 1.19 -20.58 -7.91
N LEU A 56 1.29 -19.27 -7.62
CA LEU A 56 0.14 -18.35 -7.62
C LEU A 56 -0.52 -18.22 -9.00
N SER A 57 0.28 -18.22 -10.06
CA SER A 57 -0.20 -18.03 -11.43
C SER A 57 -0.92 -19.27 -11.98
N GLU A 58 -0.45 -20.47 -11.66
CA GLU A 58 -1.08 -21.72 -12.09
C GLU A 58 -2.47 -21.89 -11.44
N ASP A 59 -2.53 -21.62 -10.14
CA ASP A 59 -3.77 -21.66 -9.37
C ASP A 59 -4.76 -20.56 -9.77
N PHE A 60 -4.25 -19.42 -10.25
CA PHE A 60 -5.03 -18.32 -10.80
C PHE A 60 -5.64 -18.65 -12.16
N VAL A 61 -4.82 -19.16 -13.09
CA VAL A 61 -5.24 -19.46 -14.47
C VAL A 61 -6.30 -20.56 -14.51
N SER A 62 -6.31 -21.46 -13.53
CA SER A 62 -7.30 -22.54 -13.44
C SER A 62 -8.68 -22.10 -12.92
N ARG A 63 -8.84 -20.88 -12.39
CA ARG A 63 -10.09 -20.40 -11.79
C ARG A 63 -11.00 -19.69 -12.82
N SER A 64 -12.31 -19.90 -12.70
CA SER A 64 -13.33 -19.19 -13.50
C SER A 64 -13.59 -17.81 -12.89
N LEU A 65 -13.02 -16.76 -13.50
CA LEU A 65 -13.17 -15.37 -13.08
C LEU A 65 -14.05 -14.57 -14.03
N SER A 66 -14.78 -13.60 -13.50
CA SER A 66 -15.36 -12.53 -14.32
C SER A 66 -14.26 -11.60 -14.83
N ASN A 67 -14.53 -10.89 -15.95
CA ASN A 67 -13.58 -9.94 -16.52
C ASN A 67 -13.13 -8.86 -15.52
N GLN A 68 -14.03 -8.41 -14.64
CA GLN A 68 -13.71 -7.38 -13.64
C GLN A 68 -12.80 -7.91 -12.53
N GLU A 69 -13.06 -9.11 -12.04
CA GLU A 69 -12.20 -9.77 -11.05
C GLU A 69 -10.78 -10.00 -11.60
N LEU A 70 -10.73 -10.43 -12.85
CA LEU A 70 -9.51 -10.67 -13.59
C LEU A 70 -8.69 -9.39 -13.82
N GLU A 71 -9.35 -8.28 -14.18
CA GLU A 71 -8.71 -6.96 -14.28
C GLU A 71 -8.08 -6.52 -12.95
N LYS A 72 -8.81 -6.68 -11.83
CA LYS A 72 -8.34 -6.26 -10.50
C LYS A 72 -7.12 -7.05 -10.06
N VAL A 73 -7.19 -8.38 -10.17
CA VAL A 73 -6.08 -9.27 -9.78
C VAL A 73 -4.86 -9.01 -10.67
N GLY A 74 -5.04 -8.92 -11.98
CA GLY A 74 -3.95 -8.63 -12.91
C GLY A 74 -3.27 -7.29 -12.61
N ALA A 75 -4.05 -6.26 -12.24
CA ALA A 75 -3.51 -4.98 -11.83
C ALA A 75 -2.69 -5.06 -10.52
N ALA A 76 -3.16 -5.78 -9.49
CA ALA A 76 -2.39 -5.97 -8.26
C ALA A 76 -1.06 -6.69 -8.51
N LEU A 77 -1.06 -7.75 -9.32
CA LEU A 77 0.17 -8.46 -9.70
C LEU A 77 1.13 -7.56 -10.48
N ALA A 78 0.63 -6.73 -11.40
CA ALA A 78 1.45 -5.76 -12.11
C ALA A 78 2.12 -4.75 -11.15
N PHE A 79 1.35 -4.21 -10.18
CA PHE A 79 1.92 -3.34 -9.15
C PHE A 79 2.96 -4.06 -8.28
N ALA A 80 2.72 -5.33 -7.93
CA ALA A 80 3.70 -6.12 -7.18
C ALA A 80 5.03 -6.25 -7.95
N VAL A 81 4.98 -6.59 -9.24
CA VAL A 81 6.20 -6.70 -10.06
C VAL A 81 6.95 -5.36 -10.16
N MET A 82 6.22 -4.25 -10.32
CA MET A 82 6.84 -2.91 -10.33
C MET A 82 7.56 -2.61 -9.00
N GLU A 83 6.95 -2.93 -7.87
CA GLU A 83 7.55 -2.68 -6.55
C GLU A 83 8.72 -3.64 -6.27
N ILE A 84 8.66 -4.89 -6.71
CA ILE A 84 9.78 -5.84 -6.65
C ILE A 84 10.99 -5.28 -7.42
N LYS A 85 10.76 -4.76 -8.63
CA LYS A 85 11.81 -4.12 -9.44
C LYS A 85 12.43 -2.93 -8.71
N GLU A 86 11.60 -2.08 -8.12
CA GLU A 86 12.06 -0.93 -7.34
C GLU A 86 12.89 -1.36 -6.11
N ASN A 87 12.48 -2.43 -5.41
CA ASN A 87 13.23 -2.97 -4.28
C ASN A 87 14.60 -3.52 -4.69
N PHE A 88 14.70 -4.22 -5.82
CA PHE A 88 16.01 -4.61 -6.38
C PHE A 88 16.85 -3.40 -6.80
N GLY A 89 16.23 -2.37 -7.39
CA GLY A 89 16.91 -1.10 -7.70
C GLY A 89 17.49 -0.41 -6.46
N LYS A 90 16.80 -0.53 -5.31
CA LYS A 90 17.26 -0.11 -3.99
C LYS A 90 18.27 -1.06 -3.34
N ARG A 91 18.73 -2.10 -4.07
CA ARG A 91 19.67 -3.14 -3.62
C ARG A 91 19.18 -3.96 -2.43
N LYS A 92 17.85 -4.08 -2.25
CA LYS A 92 17.31 -5.06 -1.32
C LYS A 92 17.46 -6.46 -1.89
N THR A 93 17.56 -7.45 -1.01
CA THR A 93 17.60 -8.86 -1.33
C THR A 93 16.30 -9.52 -0.90
N LEU A 94 15.89 -10.56 -1.63
CA LEU A 94 14.81 -11.42 -1.14
C LEU A 94 15.25 -12.05 0.18
N ARG A 95 14.26 -12.29 1.03
CA ARG A 95 14.46 -13.00 2.30
C ARG A 95 14.92 -14.44 2.09
N GLU A 96 15.79 -14.92 2.98
CA GLU A 96 16.37 -16.27 2.96
C GLU A 96 15.99 -17.11 4.20
N ASP A 97 14.99 -16.65 4.96
CA ASP A 97 14.48 -17.20 6.22
C ASP A 97 13.52 -18.40 6.07
N GLY A 98 13.48 -19.03 4.90
CA GLY A 98 12.56 -20.11 4.59
C GLY A 98 11.13 -19.66 4.24
N PHE A 99 10.88 -18.35 4.10
CA PHE A 99 9.56 -17.82 3.75
C PHE A 99 9.02 -18.27 2.38
N PHE A 100 9.91 -18.75 1.51
CA PHE A 100 9.61 -19.30 0.19
C PHE A 100 9.74 -20.83 0.13
N ASP A 101 10.10 -21.47 1.23
CA ASP A 101 10.28 -22.91 1.26
C ASP A 101 8.91 -23.58 1.32
N LEU A 102 8.78 -24.68 0.58
CA LEU A 102 7.53 -25.45 0.53
C LEU A 102 7.38 -26.28 1.81
N ASP A 103 6.16 -26.29 2.34
CA ASP A 103 5.75 -27.16 3.43
C ASP A 103 5.29 -28.55 2.94
N GLU A 104 4.70 -29.33 3.85
CA GLU A 104 4.17 -30.67 3.55
C GLU A 104 2.98 -30.68 2.57
N PHE A 105 2.40 -29.51 2.28
CA PHE A 105 1.29 -29.31 1.34
C PHE A 105 1.75 -28.69 0.02
N GLU A 106 3.07 -28.64 -0.25
CA GLU A 106 3.66 -28.01 -1.42
C GLU A 106 3.32 -26.50 -1.52
N ARG A 107 3.15 -25.84 -0.38
CA ARG A 107 2.85 -24.40 -0.27
C ARG A 107 3.93 -23.72 0.54
N SER A 108 4.36 -22.54 0.11
CA SER A 108 5.19 -21.68 0.96
C SER A 108 4.34 -20.68 1.76
N PRO A 109 4.87 -20.12 2.88
CA PRO A 109 4.26 -18.96 3.53
C PRO A 109 3.95 -17.82 2.56
N TYR A 110 4.85 -17.54 1.61
CA TYR A 110 4.63 -16.53 0.58
C TYR A 110 3.44 -16.87 -0.33
N ASP A 111 3.28 -18.14 -0.75
CA ASP A 111 2.16 -18.58 -1.58
C ASP A 111 0.81 -18.38 -0.87
N GLU A 112 0.74 -18.67 0.44
CA GLU A 112 -0.49 -18.45 1.20
C GLU A 112 -0.86 -16.96 1.30
N ILE A 113 0.12 -16.09 1.53
CA ILE A 113 -0.11 -14.63 1.55
C ILE A 113 -0.51 -14.13 0.16
N GLY A 114 0.12 -14.64 -0.90
CA GLY A 114 -0.23 -14.34 -2.28
C GLY A 114 -1.66 -14.76 -2.64
N GLU A 115 -2.09 -15.94 -2.19
CA GLU A 115 -3.48 -16.39 -2.36
C GLU A 115 -4.45 -15.50 -1.57
N GLY A 116 -4.09 -15.10 -0.35
CA GLY A 116 -4.88 -14.12 0.41
C GLY A 116 -5.04 -12.81 -0.35
N VAL A 117 -3.94 -12.24 -0.85
CA VAL A 117 -3.93 -11.01 -1.66
C VAL A 117 -4.81 -11.17 -2.89
N TYR A 118 -4.73 -12.30 -3.57
CA TYR A 118 -5.58 -12.64 -4.70
C TYR A 118 -7.07 -12.57 -4.32
N ILE A 119 -7.48 -13.30 -3.29
CA ILE A 119 -8.89 -13.37 -2.86
C ILE A 119 -9.41 -11.98 -2.50
N LYS A 120 -8.65 -11.20 -1.72
CA LYS A 120 -9.06 -9.86 -1.30
C LYS A 120 -9.15 -8.89 -2.47
N THR A 121 -8.18 -8.91 -3.38
CA THR A 121 -8.19 -8.07 -4.58
C THR A 121 -9.36 -8.41 -5.50
N LYS A 122 -9.66 -9.71 -5.63
CA LYS A 122 -10.79 -10.21 -6.41
C LYS A 122 -12.11 -9.65 -5.91
N ASP A 123 -12.30 -9.54 -4.60
CA ASP A 123 -13.54 -9.06 -3.98
C ASP A 123 -13.56 -7.54 -3.73
N GLU A 124 -12.45 -6.85 -3.96
CA GLU A 124 -12.32 -5.40 -3.72
C GLU A 124 -13.22 -4.57 -4.64
N PHE A 125 -13.95 -3.62 -4.06
CA PHE A 125 -14.83 -2.70 -4.78
C PHE A 125 -14.23 -1.30 -4.91
N GLU A 126 -13.30 -0.91 -4.03
CA GLU A 126 -12.56 0.33 -4.15
C GLU A 126 -11.30 0.13 -5.01
N LEU A 127 -11.43 0.28 -6.33
CA LEU A 127 -10.33 0.03 -7.28
C LEU A 127 -9.02 0.78 -6.96
N LYS A 128 -9.11 1.92 -6.25
CA LYS A 128 -7.94 2.69 -5.81
C LYS A 128 -7.09 1.95 -4.76
N LYS A 129 -7.63 0.92 -4.09
CA LYS A 129 -6.91 0.07 -3.13
C LYS A 129 -6.05 -1.00 -3.80
N VAL A 130 -6.36 -1.39 -5.04
CA VAL A 130 -5.70 -2.50 -5.75
C VAL A 130 -4.17 -2.38 -5.77
N LYS A 131 -3.65 -1.16 -5.93
CA LYS A 131 -2.19 -0.89 -5.90
C LYS A 131 -1.55 -1.28 -4.56
N PHE A 132 -2.24 -1.07 -3.44
CA PHE A 132 -1.67 -1.35 -2.12
C PHE A 132 -1.58 -2.83 -1.80
N TYR A 133 -2.49 -3.65 -2.32
CA TYR A 133 -2.37 -5.10 -2.23
C TYR A 133 -1.13 -5.62 -2.98
N GLY A 134 -0.88 -5.09 -4.18
CA GLY A 134 0.31 -5.40 -4.96
C GLY A 134 1.61 -4.98 -4.25
N ASN A 135 1.66 -3.73 -3.78
CA ASN A 135 2.80 -3.21 -3.02
C ASN A 135 3.07 -4.03 -1.76
N PHE A 136 2.02 -4.40 -1.03
CA PHE A 136 2.12 -5.24 0.17
C PHE A 136 2.74 -6.61 -0.14
N LEU A 137 2.21 -7.32 -1.15
CA LEU A 137 2.73 -8.62 -1.57
C LEU A 137 4.21 -8.54 -1.96
N ALA A 138 4.57 -7.50 -2.72
CA ALA A 138 5.95 -7.26 -3.14
C ALA A 138 6.88 -7.00 -1.95
N ASN A 139 6.52 -6.08 -1.06
CA ASN A 139 7.40 -5.63 0.01
C ASN A 139 7.64 -6.72 1.08
N ILE A 140 6.67 -7.61 1.32
CA ILE A 140 6.83 -8.69 2.29
C ILE A 140 7.89 -9.71 1.86
N ALA A 141 8.14 -9.84 0.55
CA ALA A 141 9.16 -10.70 -0.02
C ALA A 141 10.60 -10.30 0.38
N PHE A 142 10.80 -9.08 0.89
CA PHE A 142 12.10 -8.48 1.17
C PHE A 142 12.33 -8.20 2.66
N ASP A 143 11.43 -8.63 3.55
CA ASP A 143 11.40 -8.06 4.91
C ASP A 143 11.98 -8.92 6.07
N GLU A 144 12.02 -10.25 6.12
CA GLU A 144 12.52 -11.07 7.27
C GLU A 144 11.97 -10.80 8.70
N GLU A 145 11.76 -9.55 9.14
CA GLU A 145 11.24 -9.22 10.48
C GLU A 145 9.76 -9.58 10.61
N VAL A 146 9.00 -9.51 9.52
CA VAL A 146 7.57 -9.87 9.52
C VAL A 146 7.35 -11.37 9.33
N SER A 147 6.69 -11.99 10.31
CA SER A 147 6.29 -13.40 10.26
C SER A 147 5.09 -13.65 9.32
N LYS A 148 4.81 -14.93 9.01
CA LYS A 148 3.60 -15.34 8.27
C LYS A 148 2.30 -14.91 8.96
N GLU A 149 2.22 -15.03 10.27
CA GLU A 149 1.05 -14.66 11.07
C GLU A 149 0.84 -13.15 11.05
N GLU A 150 1.93 -12.39 11.18
CA GLU A 150 1.92 -10.93 11.10
C GLU A 150 1.54 -10.45 9.69
N ALA A 151 2.09 -11.08 8.65
CA ALA A 151 1.70 -10.86 7.25
C ALA A 151 0.18 -11.03 7.05
N ASN A 152 -0.38 -12.14 7.54
CA ASN A 152 -1.83 -12.39 7.47
C ASN A 152 -2.64 -11.35 8.24
N LYS A 153 -2.14 -10.92 9.41
CA LYS A 153 -2.79 -9.86 10.20
C LYS A 153 -2.77 -8.52 9.46
N LEU A 154 -1.65 -8.15 8.84
CA LEU A 154 -1.51 -6.95 8.03
C LEU A 154 -2.44 -6.99 6.82
N LEU A 155 -2.46 -8.09 6.07
CA LEU A 155 -3.36 -8.27 4.93
C LEU A 155 -4.84 -8.12 5.34
N SER A 156 -5.23 -8.69 6.48
CA SER A 156 -6.58 -8.53 7.03
C SER A 156 -6.91 -7.07 7.37
N LEU A 157 -5.92 -6.31 7.86
CA LEU A 157 -6.10 -4.89 8.11
C LEU A 157 -6.25 -4.11 6.80
N ILE A 158 -5.39 -4.34 5.80
CA ILE A 158 -5.48 -3.70 4.47
C ILE A 158 -6.87 -3.90 3.86
N ASP A 159 -7.39 -5.13 3.95
CA ASP A 159 -8.74 -5.47 3.48
C ASP A 159 -9.82 -4.66 4.19
N SER A 160 -9.75 -4.57 5.52
CA SER A 160 -10.74 -3.86 6.34
C SER A 160 -10.73 -2.34 6.21
N LEU A 161 -9.61 -1.74 5.79
CA LEU A 161 -9.49 -0.28 5.68
C LEU A 161 -10.18 0.22 4.42
N THR A 162 -10.96 1.28 4.56
CA THR A 162 -11.47 2.03 3.40
C THR A 162 -10.32 2.79 2.73
N TYR A 163 -10.48 3.13 1.45
CA TYR A 163 -9.49 3.96 0.77
C TYR A 163 -9.29 5.33 1.45
N ARG A 164 -10.34 5.92 2.04
CA ARG A 164 -10.24 7.18 2.80
C ARG A 164 -9.40 7.01 4.06
N GLN A 165 -9.55 5.89 4.78
CA GLN A 165 -8.72 5.57 5.94
C GLN A 165 -7.25 5.34 5.55
N ILE A 166 -6.97 4.69 4.41
CA ILE A 166 -5.59 4.57 3.89
C ILE A 166 -5.00 5.95 3.61
N LYS A 167 -5.76 6.87 3.00
CA LYS A 167 -5.32 8.27 2.80
C LYS A 167 -5.05 9.00 4.11
N LEU A 168 -5.91 8.81 5.13
CA LEU A 168 -5.69 9.39 6.46
C LEU A 168 -4.43 8.85 7.12
N LEU A 169 -4.18 7.54 7.04
CA LEU A 169 -2.94 6.92 7.54
C LEU A 169 -1.70 7.50 6.83
N ALA A 170 -1.78 7.69 5.52
CA ALA A 170 -0.70 8.31 4.73
C ALA A 170 -0.45 9.77 5.16
N LEU A 171 -1.52 10.54 5.35
CA LEU A 171 -1.47 11.95 5.77
C LEU A 171 -0.85 12.11 7.17
N VAL A 172 -1.34 11.34 8.14
CA VAL A 172 -0.83 11.35 9.53
C VAL A 172 0.66 11.00 9.58
N THR A 173 1.06 9.97 8.85
CA THR A 173 2.47 9.54 8.83
C THR A 173 3.39 10.51 8.12
N SER A 174 2.96 11.12 7.01
CA SER A 174 3.75 12.12 6.28
C SER A 174 3.96 13.42 7.07
N SER A 175 3.18 13.61 8.14
CA SER A 175 3.25 14.77 9.02
C SER A 175 4.11 14.49 10.25
N TYR A 176 4.37 13.21 10.54
CA TYR A 176 5.11 12.73 11.70
C TYR A 176 6.42 12.08 11.23
N SER A 177 7.53 12.80 11.28
CA SER A 177 8.84 12.24 10.93
C SER A 177 9.19 11.03 11.81
N THR A 178 9.62 9.95 11.16
CA THR A 178 9.87 8.59 11.65
C THR A 178 11.01 8.40 12.67
N LEU A 179 11.46 9.45 13.35
CA LEU A 179 12.50 9.37 14.37
C LEU A 179 12.01 10.21 15.53
N GLY A 180 11.87 9.62 16.73
CA GLY A 180 11.30 10.21 17.96
C GLY A 180 12.04 11.44 18.49
N ILE A 181 12.21 12.44 17.64
CA ILE A 181 12.79 13.74 17.86
C ILE A 181 11.73 14.72 17.33
N GLU A 182 11.38 15.72 18.13
CA GLU A 182 10.40 16.75 17.79
C GLU A 182 10.56 17.21 16.34
N SER A 183 9.47 17.05 15.57
CA SER A 183 9.42 17.11 14.12
C SER A 183 9.99 18.41 13.52
N HIS A 184 9.97 19.51 14.30
CA HIS A 184 10.55 20.79 13.89
C HIS A 184 12.09 20.81 13.94
N LYS A 185 12.70 20.18 14.95
CA LYS A 185 14.17 20.14 15.11
C LYS A 185 14.81 19.20 14.09
N MET A 186 14.16 18.08 13.78
CA MET A 186 14.63 17.15 12.74
C MET A 186 14.50 17.71 11.34
N TYR A 187 13.40 18.41 11.04
CA TYR A 187 13.26 19.05 9.74
C TYR A 187 14.33 20.11 9.56
N GLU A 188 14.57 21.00 10.54
CA GLU A 188 15.70 21.95 10.47
C GLU A 188 17.05 21.24 10.29
N LEU A 189 17.33 20.16 11.03
CA LEU A 189 18.56 19.37 10.87
C LEU A 189 18.68 18.75 9.48
N ILE A 190 17.63 18.12 8.96
CA ILE A 190 17.62 17.47 7.64
C ILE A 190 17.68 18.51 6.51
N THR A 191 17.01 19.65 6.61
CA THR A 191 17.12 20.73 5.61
C THR A 191 18.54 21.30 5.60
N ASN A 192 19.13 21.54 6.78
CA ASN A 192 20.50 22.04 6.91
C ASN A 192 21.57 21.03 6.44
N ILE A 193 21.30 19.72 6.55
CA ILE A 193 22.21 18.66 6.09
C ILE A 193 21.98 18.34 4.60
N GLY A 194 20.73 18.29 4.13
CA GLY A 194 20.35 17.98 2.75
C GLY A 194 20.75 19.06 1.76
N GLU A 195 20.79 20.34 2.17
CA GLU A 195 21.44 21.40 1.38
C GLU A 195 22.96 21.21 1.24
N LYS A 196 23.61 20.48 2.17
CA LYS A 196 25.07 20.28 2.22
C LYS A 196 25.54 18.93 1.69
N VAL A 197 24.74 17.87 1.75
CA VAL A 197 25.18 16.50 1.47
C VAL A 197 24.13 15.77 0.63
N MET A 198 24.47 15.62 -0.65
CA MET A 198 24.02 14.59 -1.60
C MET A 198 22.51 14.36 -1.70
N GLY A 199 21.83 14.98 -2.68
CA GLY A 199 20.75 14.39 -3.50
C GLY A 199 19.61 13.59 -2.83
N ILE A 200 19.43 13.66 -1.52
CA ILE A 200 18.37 12.95 -0.79
C ILE A 200 17.10 13.77 -0.95
N GLU A 201 16.09 13.20 -1.62
CA GLU A 201 14.74 13.75 -1.58
C GLU A 201 14.21 13.67 -0.15
N ILE A 202 14.09 14.83 0.50
CA ILE A 202 13.49 14.95 1.83
C ILE A 202 11.99 14.64 1.69
N PRO A 203 11.43 13.67 2.44
CA PRO A 203 9.99 13.40 2.42
C PRO A 203 9.22 14.70 2.66
N LYS A 204 8.29 15.03 1.77
CA LYS A 204 7.52 16.28 1.87
C LYS A 204 6.65 16.23 3.13
N MET A 205 7.06 16.98 4.15
CA MET A 205 6.35 17.07 5.41
C MET A 205 5.01 17.77 5.18
N ARG A 206 3.91 17.08 5.46
CA ARG A 206 2.57 17.65 5.32
C ARG A 206 2.16 18.28 6.65
N SER A 207 1.62 19.50 6.63
CA SER A 207 1.11 20.14 7.85
C SER A 207 -0.36 19.80 8.00
N LEU A 208 -0.71 19.03 9.03
CA LEU A 208 -2.11 18.80 9.39
C LEU A 208 -2.66 19.99 10.18
N PRO A 209 -3.96 20.26 10.08
CA PRO A 209 -4.56 21.39 10.77
C PRO A 209 -4.54 21.15 12.28
N ASN A 210 -4.17 22.19 13.03
CA ASN A 210 -4.32 22.23 14.48
C ASN A 210 -5.75 22.69 14.80
N LYS A 211 -6.63 21.74 15.11
CA LYS A 211 -8.04 22.01 15.43
C LYS A 211 -8.39 21.48 16.82
N ASP A 212 -9.20 22.26 17.52
CA ASP A 212 -9.78 21.91 18.82
C ASP A 212 -11.30 22.10 18.74
N PHE A 213 -12.06 21.01 18.90
CA PHE A 213 -13.52 21.04 18.89
C PHE A 213 -14.15 20.99 20.29
N LYS A 214 -13.35 20.99 21.36
CA LYS A 214 -13.83 20.84 22.75
C LYS A 214 -14.80 21.95 23.15
N GLN A 215 -14.56 23.19 22.70
CA GLN A 215 -15.34 24.37 23.12
C GLN A 215 -16.43 24.80 22.13
N GLY A 216 -16.39 24.32 20.88
CA GLY A 216 -17.31 24.74 19.81
C GLY A 216 -18.20 23.64 19.25
N GLY A 217 -17.93 22.37 19.59
CA GLY A 217 -18.56 21.22 18.97
C GLY A 217 -18.09 21.01 17.52
N MET A 218 -18.33 19.81 16.98
CA MET A 218 -17.97 19.47 15.61
C MET A 218 -19.20 19.59 14.70
N GLY A 219 -19.11 20.44 13.68
CA GLY A 219 -20.17 20.66 12.70
C GLY A 219 -19.80 20.13 11.30
N GLY A 220 -20.82 19.76 10.53
CA GLY A 220 -20.71 19.34 9.14
C GLY A 220 -20.51 17.83 8.97
N TYR A 221 -21.35 17.20 8.12
CA TYR A 221 -21.32 15.75 7.88
C TYR A 221 -19.96 15.24 7.39
N SER A 222 -19.29 16.00 6.51
CA SER A 222 -17.97 15.63 5.99
C SER A 222 -16.90 15.60 7.08
N THR A 223 -16.84 16.64 7.91
CA THR A 223 -15.90 16.72 9.04
C THR A 223 -16.15 15.59 10.04
N ILE A 224 -17.41 15.40 10.44
CA ILE A 224 -17.78 14.35 11.38
C ILE A 224 -17.37 12.97 10.85
N SER A 225 -17.66 12.67 9.59
CA SER A 225 -17.31 11.37 9.01
C SER A 225 -15.79 11.11 8.94
N ILE A 226 -14.96 12.11 8.64
CA ILE A 226 -13.50 11.93 8.66
C ILE A 226 -12.94 11.75 10.06
N TYR A 227 -13.47 12.47 11.04
CA TYR A 227 -13.01 12.29 12.42
C TYR A 227 -13.48 10.95 13.01
N GLN A 228 -14.60 10.41 12.54
CA GLN A 228 -14.98 9.01 12.83
C GLN A 228 -13.97 8.03 12.22
N ASP A 229 -13.56 8.22 10.97
CA ASP A 229 -12.52 7.38 10.36
C ASP A 229 -11.19 7.47 11.13
N LEU A 230 -10.80 8.66 11.61
CA LEU A 230 -9.63 8.84 12.48
C LEU A 230 -9.80 8.07 13.80
N MET A 231 -10.96 8.16 14.44
CA MET A 231 -11.26 7.40 15.65
C MET A 231 -11.21 5.90 15.41
N ASP A 232 -11.67 5.42 14.26
CA ASP A 232 -11.61 4.01 13.90
C ASP A 232 -10.17 3.54 13.66
N LEU A 233 -9.34 4.36 13.01
CA LEU A 233 -7.89 4.11 12.91
C LEU A 233 -7.22 4.05 14.30
N MET A 234 -7.63 4.91 15.24
CA MET A 234 -7.15 4.87 16.63
C MET A 234 -7.61 3.60 17.36
N ARG A 235 -8.88 3.18 17.18
CA ARG A 235 -9.43 1.95 17.77
C ARG A 235 -8.78 0.69 17.23
N LEU A 236 -8.38 0.70 15.95
CA LEU A 236 -7.57 -0.36 15.34
C LEU A 236 -6.11 -0.34 15.83
N GLY A 237 -5.71 0.66 16.62
CA GLY A 237 -4.35 0.81 17.14
C GLY A 237 -3.33 1.19 16.07
N LEU A 238 -3.76 1.78 14.96
CA LEU A 238 -2.87 2.16 13.85
C LEU A 238 -2.27 3.55 14.03
N ILE A 239 -3.00 4.44 14.69
CA ILE A 239 -2.56 5.80 14.98
C ILE A 239 -2.88 6.18 16.44
N VAL A 240 -2.13 7.12 16.99
CA VAL A 240 -2.35 7.70 18.32
C VAL A 240 -2.20 9.21 18.27
N GLN A 241 -2.81 9.91 19.23
CA GLN A 241 -2.52 11.32 19.48
C GLN A 241 -1.37 11.43 20.49
N ARG A 242 -0.41 12.32 20.22
CA ARG A 242 0.68 12.65 21.13
C ARG A 242 0.70 14.13 21.44
N THR A 243 0.74 14.44 22.73
CA THR A 243 0.87 15.80 23.24
C THR A 243 2.08 15.81 24.17
N GLU A 244 3.06 16.69 23.91
CA GLU A 244 4.31 16.78 24.69
C GLU A 244 5.08 15.44 24.78
N GLY A 245 4.97 14.60 23.75
CA GLY A 245 5.64 13.29 23.66
C GLY A 245 4.86 12.12 24.29
N GLU A 246 3.85 12.40 25.09
CA GLU A 246 3.01 11.39 25.75
C GLU A 246 1.80 11.01 24.90
N ILE A 247 1.38 9.74 25.00
CA ILE A 247 0.17 9.25 24.31
C ILE A 247 -1.07 9.74 25.07
N GLU A 248 -1.94 10.46 24.39
CA GLU A 248 -3.20 10.96 24.95
C GLU A 248 -4.33 9.95 24.72
N ILE A 249 -5.13 9.69 25.76
CA ILE A 249 -6.33 8.85 25.65
C ILE A 249 -7.47 9.70 25.10
N ILE A 250 -7.95 9.32 23.92
CA ILE A 250 -9.06 10.02 23.25
C ILE A 250 -10.35 9.21 23.41
N LEU A 251 -11.37 9.82 24.01
CA LEU A 251 -12.66 9.19 24.28
C LEU A 251 -13.67 9.38 23.14
N ASP A 252 -13.61 10.51 22.45
CA ASP A 252 -14.52 10.86 21.38
C ASP A 252 -13.83 11.72 20.30
N ILE A 253 -14.52 11.87 19.17
CA ILE A 253 -14.01 12.56 17.98
C ILE A 253 -13.70 14.05 18.20
N THR A 254 -14.29 14.70 19.20
CA THR A 254 -14.10 16.15 19.45
C THR A 254 -12.75 16.46 20.09
N HIS A 255 -12.09 15.45 20.66
CA HIS A 255 -10.79 15.54 21.30
C HIS A 255 -9.63 15.22 20.34
N ILE A 256 -9.92 14.76 19.12
CA ILE A 256 -8.90 14.46 18.10
C ILE A 256 -8.36 15.78 17.54
N ASN A 257 -7.04 15.93 17.58
CA ASN A 257 -6.29 16.99 16.92
C ASN A 257 -5.41 16.37 15.83
N PRO A 258 -5.74 16.55 14.53
CA PRO A 258 -4.98 15.96 13.43
C PRO A 258 -3.48 16.27 13.45
N SER A 259 -3.09 17.47 13.89
CA SER A 259 -1.68 17.88 13.96
C SER A 259 -0.84 17.11 15.00
N CYS A 260 -1.50 16.42 15.94
CA CYS A 260 -0.87 15.65 17.00
C CYS A 260 -0.91 14.14 16.74
N LEU A 261 -1.43 13.70 15.59
CA LEU A 261 -1.54 12.27 15.28
C LEU A 261 -0.21 11.70 14.77
N ALA A 262 0.05 10.45 15.11
CA ALA A 262 1.21 9.69 14.70
C ALA A 262 0.84 8.22 14.43
N PRO A 263 1.45 7.55 13.44
CA PRO A 263 1.31 6.11 13.29
C PRO A 263 2.03 5.36 14.42
N VAL A 264 1.52 4.19 14.79
CA VAL A 264 2.18 3.29 15.76
C VAL A 264 1.99 1.83 15.36
N GLY A 265 2.91 0.97 15.81
CA GLY A 265 2.80 -0.48 15.62
C GLY A 265 2.49 -0.88 14.17
N LEU A 266 1.37 -1.59 14.00
CA LEU A 266 0.90 -2.06 12.70
C LEU A 266 0.59 -0.91 11.72
N GLY A 267 0.22 0.29 12.19
CA GLY A 267 -0.01 1.44 11.30
C GLY A 267 1.26 1.90 10.59
N ALA A 268 2.40 1.86 11.27
CA ALA A 268 3.70 2.18 10.67
C ALA A 268 4.14 1.09 9.67
N GLN A 269 3.93 -0.18 10.01
CA GLN A 269 4.18 -1.30 9.09
C GLN A 269 3.31 -1.18 7.83
N LEU A 270 2.01 -0.94 7.98
CA LEU A 270 1.09 -0.73 6.86
C LEU A 270 1.52 0.43 5.96
N TYR A 271 1.97 1.55 6.54
CA TYR A 271 2.50 2.68 5.77
C TYR A 271 3.68 2.27 4.87
N ASN A 272 4.61 1.47 5.41
CA ASN A 272 5.80 1.01 4.70
C ASN A 272 5.45 -0.05 3.65
N PHE A 273 4.74 -1.12 4.02
CA PHE A 273 4.44 -2.23 3.11
C PHE A 273 3.51 -1.83 1.97
N MET A 274 2.57 -0.90 2.19
CA MET A 274 1.72 -0.38 1.12
C MET A 274 2.38 0.75 0.30
N ASN A 275 3.58 1.21 0.69
CA ASN A 275 4.30 2.32 0.05
C ASN A 275 3.47 3.62 0.02
N LEU A 276 2.84 3.98 1.16
CA LEU A 276 1.92 5.11 1.23
C LEU A 276 2.60 6.48 1.08
N ASN A 277 3.92 6.54 1.25
CA ASN A 277 4.74 7.72 0.95
C ASN A 277 4.67 8.14 -0.53
N GLN A 278 4.36 7.22 -1.45
CA GLN A 278 4.25 7.51 -2.89
C GLN A 278 2.90 8.13 -3.30
N MET A 279 1.94 8.28 -2.38
CA MET A 279 0.68 8.95 -2.68
C MET A 279 0.92 10.41 -3.09
N THR A 280 0.30 10.82 -4.20
CA THR A 280 0.42 12.18 -4.73
C THR A 280 -0.36 13.18 -3.89
N ASP A 281 0.04 14.45 -3.95
CA ASP A 281 -0.70 15.50 -3.23
C ASP A 281 -2.12 15.66 -3.77
N GLU A 282 -2.33 15.50 -5.09
CA GLU A 282 -3.66 15.53 -5.71
C GLU A 282 -4.58 14.42 -5.15
N GLU A 283 -4.03 13.24 -4.88
CA GLU A 283 -4.76 12.10 -4.31
C GLU A 283 -5.25 12.40 -2.87
N LEU A 284 -4.48 13.20 -2.13
CA LEU A 284 -4.69 13.50 -0.71
C LEU A 284 -5.41 14.83 -0.44
N GLU A 285 -5.36 15.77 -1.39
CA GLU A 285 -5.80 17.16 -1.20
C GLU A 285 -7.25 17.27 -0.73
N GLU A 286 -8.15 16.47 -1.33
CA GLU A 286 -9.55 16.47 -0.95
C GLU A 286 -9.76 16.04 0.51
N THR A 287 -9.06 14.99 0.95
CA THR A 287 -9.15 14.51 2.33
C THR A 287 -8.53 15.49 3.31
N LEU A 288 -7.42 16.14 2.92
CA LEU A 288 -6.80 17.19 3.73
C LEU A 288 -7.70 18.40 3.92
N LYS A 289 -8.45 18.82 2.89
CA LYS A 289 -9.40 19.96 2.99
C LYS A 289 -10.57 19.69 3.95
N GLN A 290 -10.88 18.43 4.20
CA GLN A 290 -11.97 18.03 5.07
C GLN A 290 -11.53 17.83 6.53
N LEU A 291 -10.21 17.76 6.80
CA LEU A 291 -9.63 17.76 8.15
C LEU A 291 -9.72 19.13 8.81
#